data_AF-A0A6G7C1U8-F1
#
_entry.id   AF-A0A6G7C1U8-F1
#
_cell.length_a   1.000
_cell.length_b   1.000
_cell.length_c   1.000
_cell.angle_alpha   90.00
_cell.angle_beta   90.00
_cell.angle_gamma   90.00
#
_symmetry.space_group_name_H-M   'P 1'
#
loop_
_entity.id
_entity.type
_entity.pdbx_description
1 polymer ?
#
loop_
_entity_poly.entity_id
_entity_poly.type
_entity_poly.pdbx_seq_one_letter_code
_entity_poly.pdbx_strand_id
1 'polypeptide(L)'
;MTTKEFLQSQKQEWFPKSSTFDRNEYPVCGSLSGSFFYRLIPNPTERHPPEFVFIKPDDNGIHSLAMKGHIAQWNMAWEAGHLRGEILRAEMPESFSWLDNYKDANIYLLPYSAKHGYYAHQHLLNLLPARTREKFGLPLTKRGIWPTESAHWFLDRILPKDFDQRLSRAMAYHIWPLINNSSRINRYTKSEPISLLTHNLNYWSPFLNKIIEEKLLLASPTPYKNEKDRRNAVKQNKIMPQGIYMDSPRMGEFAWYGEDEAWEVTKELVGLANKDGQLSNIIDAIKSNRVSDDFSELWSREKEDFERKIYSKRSKIKVSFVEIDNAIPVHGPTSEVHEDLIWEDFIALLNPKEKQIVICLKNGITKLSDIGQYLGYANHSPISKAMTAIRKKAKALINL
;
A
#
# COMPACT_ATOMS: atom_id res chain seq x y z
N MET A 1 19.69 31.99 -10.17
CA MET A 1 19.79 30.64 -9.58
C MET A 1 19.70 29.63 -10.71
N THR A 2 20.73 28.80 -10.88
CA THR A 2 20.75 27.72 -11.90
C THR A 2 19.85 26.56 -11.47
N THR A 3 19.41 25.71 -12.40
CA THR A 3 18.64 24.49 -12.07
C THR A 3 19.39 23.59 -11.09
N LYS A 4 20.72 23.53 -11.18
CA LYS A 4 21.57 22.75 -10.28
C LYS A 4 21.57 23.32 -8.86
N GLU A 5 21.69 24.65 -8.73
CA GLU A 5 21.59 25.34 -7.43
C GLU A 5 20.21 25.15 -6.81
N PHE A 6 19.14 25.25 -7.62
CA PHE A 6 17.78 25.00 -7.15
C PHE A 6 17.63 23.57 -6.62
N LEU A 7 18.04 22.55 -7.38
CA LEU A 7 17.94 21.15 -6.95
C LEU A 7 18.76 20.87 -5.69
N GLN A 8 19.92 21.48 -5.55
CA GLN A 8 20.75 21.36 -4.36
C GLN A 8 20.10 22.01 -3.13
N SER A 9 19.50 23.19 -3.31
CA SER A 9 18.74 23.87 -2.27
C SER A 9 17.51 23.05 -1.84
N GLN A 10 16.73 22.56 -2.80
CA GLN A 10 15.57 21.70 -2.52
C GLN A 10 15.99 20.42 -1.80
N LYS A 11 17.09 19.79 -2.20
CA LYS A 11 17.63 18.60 -1.52
C LYS A 11 17.98 18.88 -0.06
N GLN A 12 18.60 20.03 0.25
CA GLN A 12 18.96 20.40 1.62
C GLN A 12 17.73 20.76 2.47
N GLU A 13 16.75 21.43 1.87
CA GLU A 13 15.52 21.85 2.53
C GLU A 13 14.62 20.65 2.86
N TRP A 14 14.42 19.77 1.89
CA TRP A 14 13.56 18.60 1.98
C TRP A 14 14.20 17.47 2.77
N PHE A 15 15.51 17.29 2.60
CA PHE A 15 16.27 16.18 3.19
C PHE A 15 17.36 16.65 4.15
N PRO A 16 16.99 17.02 5.39
CA PRO A 16 17.95 17.39 6.43
C PRO A 16 18.86 16.22 6.84
N LYS A 17 19.94 16.54 7.54
CA LYS A 17 20.92 15.58 8.07
C LYS A 17 20.41 14.95 9.38
N SER A 18 20.83 13.73 9.69
CA SER A 18 20.38 13.00 10.90
C SER A 18 20.67 13.68 12.22
N SER A 19 21.78 14.42 12.31
CA SER A 19 22.17 15.16 13.51
C SER A 19 21.15 16.22 13.93
N THR A 20 20.12 16.48 13.13
CA THR A 20 19.06 17.43 13.43
C THR A 20 17.82 16.80 14.08
N PHE A 21 17.79 15.48 14.29
CA PHE A 21 16.60 14.79 14.79
C PHE A 21 16.82 14.16 16.16
N ASP A 22 15.90 14.44 17.08
CA ASP A 22 15.76 13.72 18.34
C ASP A 22 14.86 12.48 18.16
N ARG A 23 15.18 11.40 18.87
CA ARG A 23 14.42 10.15 18.89
C ARG A 23 12.99 10.35 19.39
N ASN A 24 12.76 11.31 20.28
CA ASN A 24 11.43 11.63 20.81
C ASN A 24 10.59 12.48 19.84
N GLU A 25 11.24 13.10 18.85
CA GLU A 25 10.59 14.02 17.90
C GLU A 25 10.56 13.50 16.48
N TYR A 26 11.21 12.36 16.21
CA TYR A 26 11.31 11.77 14.88
C TYR A 26 11.21 10.24 14.94
N PRO A 27 10.53 9.58 13.99
CA PRO A 27 9.88 10.16 12.84
C PRO A 27 8.48 10.73 13.16
N VAL A 28 7.96 11.54 12.24
CA VAL A 28 6.64 12.20 12.40
C VAL A 28 5.81 11.98 11.16
N CYS A 29 4.55 11.66 11.34
CA CYS A 29 3.54 11.74 10.28
C CYS A 29 2.23 12.27 10.85
N GLY A 30 1.51 13.07 10.07
CA GLY A 30 0.20 13.58 10.44
C GLY A 30 -0.50 14.21 9.26
N SER A 31 -1.65 14.84 9.50
CA SER A 31 -2.38 15.57 8.48
C SER A 31 -2.28 17.07 8.65
N LEU A 32 -2.50 17.79 7.55
CA LEU A 32 -2.93 19.17 7.58
C LEU A 32 -4.44 19.21 7.71
N SER A 33 -4.96 20.19 8.45
CA SER A 33 -6.40 20.35 8.61
C SER A 33 -7.04 20.78 7.29
N GLY A 34 -8.17 20.17 6.93
CA GLY A 34 -9.00 20.64 5.82
C GLY A 34 -9.58 22.04 6.04
N SER A 35 -9.52 22.58 7.28
CA SER A 35 -10.10 23.88 7.64
C SER A 35 -9.46 25.08 6.93
N PHE A 36 -8.27 24.91 6.34
CA PHE A 36 -7.66 25.91 5.45
C PHE A 36 -8.47 26.12 4.16
N PHE A 37 -9.22 25.11 3.72
CA PHE A 37 -9.96 25.09 2.46
C PHE A 37 -11.48 25.02 2.67
N TYR A 38 -11.92 24.26 3.66
CA TYR A 38 -13.34 23.97 3.88
C TYR A 38 -13.81 24.53 5.21
N ARG A 39 -14.98 25.18 5.20
CA ARG A 39 -15.64 25.61 6.44
C ARG A 39 -16.45 24.49 7.08
N LEU A 40 -17.10 23.69 6.24
CA LEU A 40 -17.88 22.52 6.60
C LEU A 40 -17.62 21.44 5.56
N ILE A 41 -17.57 20.19 6.00
CA ILE A 41 -17.38 19.02 5.15
C ILE A 41 -18.38 17.94 5.55
N PRO A 42 -18.99 17.22 4.58
CA PRO A 42 -19.81 16.07 4.91
C PRO A 42 -18.93 14.97 5.50
N ASN A 43 -19.42 14.31 6.54
CA ASN A 43 -18.77 13.22 7.21
C ASN A 43 -19.74 12.04 7.23
N PRO A 44 -19.44 10.94 6.52
CA PRO A 44 -20.21 9.73 6.66
C PRO A 44 -19.85 9.02 7.98
N THR A 45 -20.83 8.45 8.67
CA THR A 45 -20.62 7.62 9.86
C THR A 45 -19.94 6.30 9.51
N GLU A 46 -20.21 5.78 8.31
CA GLU A 46 -19.55 4.61 7.75
C GLU A 46 -18.80 5.01 6.47
N ARG A 47 -17.49 4.78 6.44
CA ARG A 47 -16.65 5.05 5.26
C ARG A 47 -16.45 3.79 4.44
N HIS A 48 -16.47 3.96 3.12
CA HIS A 48 -16.06 2.90 2.21
C HIS A 48 -14.54 2.71 2.28
N PRO A 49 -14.03 1.50 2.05
CA PRO A 49 -12.59 1.24 2.03
C PRO A 49 -11.86 2.17 1.07
N PRO A 50 -10.66 2.64 1.42
CA PRO A 50 -9.89 3.54 0.58
C PRO A 50 -9.32 2.81 -0.65
N GLU A 51 -9.46 3.43 -1.82
CA GLU A 51 -8.85 2.99 -3.07
C GLU A 51 -7.78 4.01 -3.50
N PHE A 52 -6.63 3.54 -3.99
CA PHE A 52 -5.52 4.41 -4.38
C PHE A 52 -5.33 4.39 -5.88
N VAL A 53 -5.57 5.53 -6.53
CA VAL A 53 -5.46 5.65 -7.99
C VAL A 53 -4.24 6.50 -8.36
N PHE A 54 -3.38 5.95 -9.21
CA PHE A 54 -2.18 6.62 -9.68
C PHE A 54 -2.48 7.58 -10.83
N ILE A 55 -2.23 8.86 -10.61
CA ILE A 55 -2.45 9.92 -11.59
C ILE A 55 -1.16 10.17 -12.36
N LYS A 56 -1.16 9.79 -13.64
CA LYS A 56 -0.05 10.05 -14.56
C LYS A 56 0.11 11.56 -14.79
N PRO A 57 1.36 12.04 -14.97
CA PRO A 57 1.59 13.41 -15.42
C PRO A 57 1.05 13.62 -16.85
N ASP A 58 1.01 14.88 -17.29
CA ASP A 58 0.69 15.21 -18.68
C ASP A 58 1.82 14.78 -19.65
N ASP A 59 1.64 15.04 -20.95
CA ASP A 59 2.61 14.68 -22.01
C ASP A 59 4.00 15.29 -21.81
N ASN A 60 4.14 16.35 -21.01
CA ASN A 60 5.42 16.95 -20.66
C ASN A 60 6.11 16.24 -19.47
N GLY A 61 5.49 15.17 -18.95
CA GLY A 61 5.98 14.41 -17.80
C GLY A 61 5.87 15.17 -16.48
N ILE A 62 5.02 16.21 -16.41
CA ILE A 62 4.79 17.01 -15.20
C ILE A 62 3.28 17.11 -14.94
N HIS A 63 2.84 17.05 -13.69
CA HIS A 63 1.43 17.40 -13.39
C HIS A 63 1.23 18.91 -13.57
N SER A 64 0.24 19.31 -14.37
CA SER A 64 -0.14 20.72 -14.51
C SER A 64 -0.52 21.31 -13.15
N LEU A 65 -0.46 22.65 -13.01
CA LEU A 65 -0.84 23.30 -11.76
C LEU A 65 -2.28 23.00 -11.37
N ALA A 66 -3.19 22.95 -12.34
CA ALA A 66 -4.59 22.59 -12.13
C ALA A 66 -4.73 21.15 -11.60
N MET A 67 -4.00 20.19 -12.17
CA MET A 67 -4.00 18.81 -11.68
C MET A 67 -3.46 18.70 -10.26
N LYS A 68 -2.34 19.38 -9.96
CA LYS A 68 -1.77 19.40 -8.61
C LYS A 68 -2.74 20.00 -7.60
N GLY A 69 -3.38 21.11 -7.95
CA GLY A 69 -4.38 21.76 -7.11
C GLY A 69 -5.58 20.85 -6.83
N HIS A 70 -6.08 20.16 -7.87
CA HIS A 70 -7.21 19.25 -7.71
C HIS A 70 -6.85 18.01 -6.87
N ILE A 71 -5.69 17.39 -7.11
CA ILE A 71 -5.19 16.26 -6.27
C ILE A 71 -5.10 16.69 -4.80
N ALA A 72 -4.54 17.88 -4.53
CA ALA A 72 -4.42 18.41 -3.18
C ALA A 72 -5.79 18.63 -2.53
N GLN A 73 -6.70 19.34 -3.20
CA GLN A 73 -8.04 19.60 -2.68
C GLN A 73 -8.83 18.31 -2.43
N TRP A 74 -8.79 17.37 -3.38
CA TRP A 74 -9.46 16.08 -3.30
C TRP A 74 -8.98 15.27 -2.10
N ASN A 75 -7.66 15.12 -1.95
CA ASN A 75 -7.10 14.37 -0.84
C ASN A 75 -7.26 15.13 0.49
N MET A 76 -7.18 16.46 0.52
CA MET A 76 -7.45 17.23 1.75
C MET A 76 -8.90 17.13 2.23
N ALA A 77 -9.84 16.81 1.33
CA ALA A 77 -11.22 16.48 1.66
C ALA A 77 -11.38 15.00 2.11
N TRP A 78 -10.32 14.38 2.64
CA TRP A 78 -10.32 12.95 2.98
C TRP A 78 -11.46 12.56 3.93
N GLU A 79 -11.83 13.43 4.86
CA GLU A 79 -12.90 13.21 5.84
C GLU A 79 -14.26 12.92 5.19
N ALA A 80 -14.50 13.43 3.97
CA ALA A 80 -15.71 13.16 3.20
C ALA A 80 -15.79 11.72 2.66
N GLY A 81 -14.70 10.95 2.66
CA GLY A 81 -14.67 9.58 2.18
C GLY A 81 -15.19 9.47 0.73
N HIS A 82 -16.22 8.65 0.52
CA HIS A 82 -16.86 8.49 -0.78
C HIS A 82 -17.67 9.72 -1.24
N LEU A 83 -17.91 10.71 -0.36
CA LEU A 83 -18.70 11.92 -0.66
C LEU A 83 -17.86 13.07 -1.26
N ARG A 84 -16.56 12.87 -1.55
CA ARG A 84 -15.69 13.92 -2.11
C ARG A 84 -16.22 14.52 -3.41
N GLY A 85 -16.82 13.69 -4.26
CA GLY A 85 -17.42 14.15 -5.51
C GLY A 85 -18.51 15.20 -5.29
N GLU A 86 -19.31 15.06 -4.24
CA GLU A 86 -20.44 15.96 -3.97
C GLU A 86 -20.02 17.39 -3.61
N ILE A 87 -18.78 17.57 -3.13
CA ILE A 87 -18.25 18.89 -2.76
C ILE A 87 -17.27 19.48 -3.79
N LEU A 88 -16.62 18.64 -4.61
CA LEU A 88 -15.55 19.08 -5.51
C LEU A 88 -15.88 18.96 -7.01
N ARG A 89 -17.01 18.33 -7.38
CA ARG A 89 -17.39 18.13 -8.79
C ARG A 89 -17.48 19.42 -9.60
N ALA A 90 -17.97 20.52 -8.99
CA ALA A 90 -18.13 21.79 -9.70
C ALA A 90 -16.80 22.42 -10.16
N GLU A 91 -15.70 22.11 -9.47
CA GLU A 91 -14.35 22.66 -9.74
C GLU A 91 -13.41 21.60 -10.35
N MET A 92 -13.96 20.43 -10.72
CA MET A 92 -13.18 19.30 -11.21
C MET A 92 -12.66 19.55 -12.63
N PRO A 93 -11.34 19.46 -12.88
CA PRO A 93 -10.79 19.55 -14.22
C PRO A 93 -11.26 18.40 -15.11
N GLU A 94 -11.35 18.64 -16.43
CA GLU A 94 -11.80 17.64 -17.42
C GLU A 94 -10.98 16.34 -17.36
N SER A 95 -9.69 16.42 -17.05
CA SER A 95 -8.80 15.26 -16.86
C SER A 95 -9.21 14.31 -15.72
N PHE A 96 -10.10 14.76 -14.84
CA PHE A 96 -10.66 13.99 -13.72
C PHE A 96 -12.13 13.63 -13.90
N SER A 97 -12.75 13.95 -15.04
CA SER A 97 -14.16 13.62 -15.35
C SER A 97 -14.51 12.14 -15.19
N TRP A 98 -13.53 11.25 -15.36
CA TRP A 98 -13.69 9.81 -15.13
C TRP A 98 -14.10 9.46 -13.69
N LEU A 99 -13.83 10.32 -12.69
CA LEU A 99 -14.26 10.14 -11.31
C LEU A 99 -15.79 10.08 -11.17
N ASP A 100 -16.54 10.64 -12.12
CA ASP A 100 -18.01 10.55 -12.11
C ASP A 100 -18.52 9.11 -12.26
N ASN A 101 -17.73 8.23 -12.87
CA ASN A 101 -18.04 6.80 -12.96
C ASN A 101 -17.84 6.07 -11.62
N TYR A 102 -17.19 6.71 -10.63
CA TYR A 102 -16.83 6.13 -9.34
C TYR A 102 -17.34 6.98 -8.16
N LYS A 103 -18.51 7.59 -8.32
CA LYS A 103 -19.14 8.51 -7.35
C LYS A 103 -19.31 7.94 -5.93
N ASP A 104 -19.39 6.62 -5.79
CA ASP A 104 -19.60 5.93 -4.52
C ASP A 104 -18.28 5.35 -3.95
N ALA A 105 -17.13 5.59 -4.58
CA ALA A 105 -15.83 5.06 -4.16
C ALA A 105 -15.03 6.06 -3.31
N ASN A 106 -14.31 5.57 -2.29
CA ASN A 106 -13.41 6.39 -1.48
C ASN A 106 -12.02 6.44 -2.13
N ILE A 107 -11.87 7.24 -3.19
CA ILE A 107 -10.65 7.29 -4.00
C ILE A 107 -9.66 8.32 -3.46
N TYR A 108 -8.42 7.91 -3.24
CA TYR A 108 -7.25 8.79 -3.04
C TYR A 108 -6.48 8.91 -4.35
N LEU A 109 -6.13 10.14 -4.71
CA LEU A 109 -5.39 10.44 -5.93
C LEU A 109 -3.90 10.51 -5.62
N LEU A 110 -3.13 9.52 -6.07
CA LEU A 110 -1.68 9.48 -5.84
C LEU A 110 -0.93 9.98 -7.07
N PRO A 111 -0.05 10.98 -6.95
CA PRO A 111 0.80 11.35 -8.06
C PRO A 111 1.70 10.18 -8.49
N TYR A 112 1.71 9.87 -9.78
CA TYR A 112 2.61 8.89 -10.35
C TYR A 112 3.97 9.51 -10.68
N SER A 113 5.04 8.75 -10.44
CA SER A 113 6.39 9.04 -10.94
C SER A 113 6.90 7.83 -11.71
N ALA A 114 7.45 8.07 -12.89
CA ALA A 114 7.98 7.02 -13.76
C ALA A 114 9.28 6.39 -13.22
N LYS A 115 9.93 7.01 -12.24
CA LYS A 115 11.25 6.59 -11.75
C LYS A 115 11.20 5.85 -10.41
N HIS A 116 10.21 6.14 -9.57
CA HIS A 116 10.12 5.59 -8.23
C HIS A 116 8.72 5.68 -7.66
N GLY A 117 8.38 4.77 -6.74
CA GLY A 117 7.12 4.72 -6.01
C GLY A 117 7.02 5.68 -4.81
N TYR A 118 7.73 6.81 -4.80
CA TYR A 118 7.79 7.71 -3.64
C TYR A 118 6.41 8.06 -3.07
N TYR A 119 5.47 8.55 -3.88
CA TYR A 119 4.14 8.94 -3.40
C TYR A 119 3.27 7.76 -2.96
N ALA A 120 3.52 6.55 -3.47
CA ALA A 120 2.85 5.33 -3.06
C ALA A 120 3.31 4.84 -1.68
N HIS A 121 4.57 5.12 -1.33
CA HIS A 121 5.26 4.51 -0.20
C HIS A 121 5.85 5.53 0.79
N GLN A 122 5.60 6.83 0.61
CA GLN A 122 6.17 7.86 1.46
C GLN A 122 5.77 7.70 2.94
N HIS A 123 4.57 7.17 3.22
CA HIS A 123 4.14 6.92 4.59
C HIS A 123 4.92 5.77 5.24
N LEU A 124 5.27 4.73 4.47
CA LEU A 124 6.16 3.66 4.93
C LEU A 124 7.57 4.22 5.20
N LEU A 125 8.08 5.09 4.32
CA LEU A 125 9.31 5.82 4.57
C LEU A 125 9.19 6.61 5.88
N ASN A 126 8.08 7.32 6.09
CA ASN A 126 7.83 8.15 7.26
C ASN A 126 7.68 7.36 8.57
N LEU A 127 7.54 6.04 8.52
CA LEU A 127 7.52 5.17 9.71
C LEU A 127 8.93 4.81 10.20
N LEU A 128 9.93 4.91 9.31
CA LEU A 128 11.28 4.43 9.60
C LEU A 128 12.06 5.41 10.50
N PRO A 129 12.74 4.92 11.55
CA PRO A 129 13.69 5.69 12.35
C PRO A 129 14.82 6.29 11.53
N ALA A 130 15.41 7.41 12.00
CA ALA A 130 16.48 8.11 11.29
C ALA A 130 17.68 7.19 11.03
N ARG A 131 18.10 6.44 12.06
CA ARG A 131 19.19 5.45 11.96
C ARG A 131 18.94 4.39 10.91
N THR A 132 17.69 3.92 10.79
CA THR A 132 17.32 2.94 9.76
C THR A 132 17.40 3.57 8.37
N ARG A 133 16.86 4.78 8.18
CA ARG A 133 16.96 5.47 6.89
C ARG A 133 18.40 5.72 6.47
N GLU A 134 19.25 6.21 7.37
CA GLU A 134 20.68 6.41 7.10
C GLU A 134 21.40 5.13 6.70
N LYS A 135 21.17 4.04 7.43
CA LYS A 135 21.77 2.73 7.17
C LYS A 135 21.48 2.24 5.74
N PHE A 136 20.29 2.52 5.23
CA PHE A 136 19.88 2.15 3.87
C PHE A 136 20.06 3.27 2.84
N GLY A 137 20.64 4.41 3.25
CA GLY A 137 20.88 5.57 2.41
C GLY A 137 19.58 6.16 1.83
N LEU A 138 18.53 6.19 2.65
CA LEU A 138 17.24 6.82 2.37
C LEU A 138 17.24 8.28 2.87
N PRO A 139 16.47 9.16 2.21
CA PRO A 139 16.33 10.53 2.67
C PRO A 139 15.57 10.61 4.02
N LEU A 140 16.01 11.53 4.87
CA LEU A 140 15.23 11.96 6.03
C LEU A 140 14.27 13.07 5.59
N THR A 141 13.02 13.05 6.02
CA THR A 141 12.02 14.08 5.73
C THR A 141 11.67 14.79 7.03
N LYS A 142 11.50 16.12 7.06
CA LYS A 142 11.17 16.83 8.33
C LYS A 142 9.86 16.34 8.96
N ARG A 143 8.84 16.15 8.14
CA ARG A 143 7.50 15.70 8.56
C ARG A 143 6.87 14.92 7.41
N GLY A 144 6.25 13.79 7.71
CA GLY A 144 5.32 13.12 6.82
C GLY A 144 3.97 13.81 6.84
N ILE A 145 3.43 14.08 5.66
CA ILE A 145 2.06 14.60 5.50
C ILE A 145 1.24 13.51 4.85
N TRP A 146 0.12 13.17 5.48
CA TRP A 146 -0.92 12.31 4.94
C TRP A 146 -2.26 13.07 4.90
N PRO A 147 -3.08 12.89 3.86
CA PRO A 147 -2.77 12.12 2.64
C PRO A 147 -1.75 12.84 1.75
N THR A 148 -1.30 12.19 0.68
CA THR A 148 -0.39 12.79 -0.30
C THR A 148 -1.06 13.97 -1.00
N GLU A 149 -0.61 15.20 -0.76
CA GLU A 149 -1.29 16.38 -1.32
C GLU A 149 -0.88 16.71 -2.75
N SER A 150 0.41 16.63 -3.09
CA SER A 150 0.85 17.05 -4.43
C SER A 150 2.16 16.42 -4.89
N ALA A 151 2.36 16.45 -6.21
CA ALA A 151 3.61 16.03 -6.83
C ALA A 151 4.61 17.20 -6.94
N HIS A 152 5.82 16.95 -6.46
CA HIS A 152 6.99 17.80 -6.65
C HIS A 152 7.88 17.25 -7.77
N TRP A 153 7.93 17.97 -8.89
CA TRP A 153 8.68 17.57 -10.10
C TRP A 153 10.18 17.35 -9.85
N PHE A 154 10.74 17.99 -8.82
CA PHE A 154 12.16 17.87 -8.50
C PHE A 154 12.50 16.58 -7.74
N LEU A 155 11.53 15.89 -7.12
CA LEU A 155 11.78 14.65 -6.37
C LEU A 155 12.40 13.57 -7.25
N ASP A 156 11.91 13.43 -8.49
CA ASP A 156 12.45 12.56 -9.55
C ASP A 156 13.91 12.85 -9.96
N ARG A 157 14.46 13.98 -9.50
CA ARG A 157 15.83 14.42 -9.79
C ARG A 157 16.74 14.36 -8.58
N ILE A 158 16.19 14.37 -7.35
CA ILE A 158 16.97 14.40 -6.12
C ILE A 158 16.95 13.08 -5.34
N LEU A 159 15.94 12.24 -5.56
CA LEU A 159 15.85 10.92 -4.95
C LEU A 159 16.87 9.94 -5.57
N PRO A 160 17.37 8.96 -4.80
CA PRO A 160 18.22 7.91 -5.32
C PRO A 160 17.51 7.14 -6.45
N LYS A 161 18.26 6.73 -7.49
CA LYS A 161 17.71 5.94 -8.61
C LYS A 161 17.14 4.59 -8.17
N ASP A 162 17.67 4.05 -7.07
CA ASP A 162 17.29 2.78 -6.44
C ASP A 162 16.44 2.99 -5.17
N PHE A 163 15.69 4.10 -5.11
CA PHE A 163 14.88 4.48 -3.95
C PHE A 163 13.95 3.35 -3.48
N ASP A 164 13.21 2.73 -4.39
CA ASP A 164 12.23 1.69 -4.06
C ASP A 164 12.93 0.44 -3.47
N GLN A 165 14.08 0.05 -4.02
CA GLN A 165 14.85 -1.08 -3.50
C GLN A 165 15.44 -0.76 -2.12
N ARG A 166 15.89 0.48 -1.89
CA ARG A 166 16.36 0.92 -0.56
C ARG A 166 15.24 0.91 0.47
N LEU A 167 14.07 1.43 0.10
CA LEU A 167 12.90 1.49 0.98
C LEU A 167 12.39 0.09 1.30
N SER A 168 12.28 -0.78 0.30
CA SER A 168 11.94 -2.19 0.46
C SER A 168 12.85 -2.89 1.46
N ARG A 169 14.19 -2.71 1.34
CA ARG A 169 15.16 -3.29 2.28
C ARG A 169 15.06 -2.72 3.68
N ALA A 170 14.82 -1.42 3.80
CA ALA A 170 14.70 -0.74 5.08
C ALA A 170 13.43 -1.16 5.83
N MET A 171 12.31 -1.23 5.12
CA MET A 171 11.03 -1.73 5.65
C MET A 171 11.15 -3.18 6.08
N ALA A 172 11.68 -4.07 5.21
CA ALA A 172 11.89 -5.47 5.55
C ALA A 172 12.74 -5.60 6.82
N TYR A 173 13.85 -4.86 6.93
CA TYR A 173 14.68 -4.84 8.12
C TYR A 173 13.94 -4.36 9.39
N HIS A 174 13.08 -3.35 9.26
CA HIS A 174 12.34 -2.73 10.36
C HIS A 174 11.23 -3.64 10.90
N ILE A 175 10.46 -4.28 10.01
CA ILE A 175 9.32 -5.12 10.40
C ILE A 175 9.72 -6.55 10.76
N TRP A 176 10.86 -7.03 10.25
CA TRP A 176 11.30 -8.42 10.42
C TRP A 176 11.21 -8.95 11.86
N PRO A 177 11.60 -8.20 12.92
CA PRO A 177 11.50 -8.67 14.30
C PRO A 177 10.07 -9.02 14.75
N LEU A 178 9.06 -8.44 14.11
CA LEU A 178 7.64 -8.72 14.37
C LEU A 178 7.09 -9.89 13.55
N ILE A 179 7.78 -10.25 12.45
CA ILE A 179 7.38 -11.30 11.52
C ILE A 179 8.08 -12.63 11.84
N ASN A 180 9.41 -12.56 12.04
CA ASN A 180 10.24 -13.73 12.28
C ASN A 180 11.41 -13.40 13.23
N ASN A 181 11.20 -13.66 14.52
CA ASN A 181 12.17 -13.33 15.57
C ASN A 181 13.27 -14.39 15.78
N SER A 182 13.14 -15.58 15.20
CA SER A 182 14.04 -16.73 15.41
C SER A 182 15.40 -16.55 14.75
N SER A 183 15.43 -15.96 13.56
CA SER A 183 16.67 -15.66 12.82
C SER A 183 16.60 -14.30 12.13
N ARG A 184 17.75 -13.72 11.82
CA ARG A 184 17.83 -12.49 11.01
C ARG A 184 17.47 -12.77 9.56
N ILE A 185 16.91 -11.78 8.85
CA ILE A 185 16.50 -11.87 7.44
C ILE A 185 17.62 -12.36 6.50
N ASN A 186 18.88 -12.04 6.77
CA ASN A 186 20.02 -12.48 5.93
C ASN A 186 20.34 -13.97 6.03
N ARG A 187 19.69 -14.72 6.94
CA ARG A 187 19.76 -16.17 7.02
C ARG A 187 18.88 -16.88 5.97
N TYR A 188 18.10 -16.10 5.24
CA TYR A 188 17.19 -16.56 4.20
C TYR A 188 17.64 -16.05 2.83
N THR A 189 17.25 -16.77 1.78
CA THR A 189 17.47 -16.29 0.41
C THR A 189 16.52 -15.14 0.08
N LYS A 190 16.83 -14.41 -1.00
CA LYS A 190 15.95 -13.31 -1.45
C LYS A 190 14.63 -13.81 -2.04
N SER A 191 14.59 -15.07 -2.46
CA SER A 191 13.41 -15.74 -3.00
C SER A 191 12.56 -16.43 -1.92
N GLU A 192 13.04 -16.48 -0.68
CA GLU A 192 12.29 -17.07 0.42
C GLU A 192 10.96 -16.31 0.61
N PRO A 193 9.81 -16.99 0.74
CA PRO A 193 8.51 -16.30 0.65
C PRO A 193 8.25 -15.26 1.76
N ILE A 194 8.70 -15.48 3.00
CA ILE A 194 8.54 -14.48 4.08
C ILE A 194 9.42 -13.26 3.79
N SER A 195 10.66 -13.48 3.34
CA SER A 195 11.56 -12.44 2.87
C SER A 195 10.90 -11.61 1.77
N LEU A 196 10.38 -12.24 0.71
CA LEU A 196 9.65 -11.56 -0.37
C LEU A 196 8.46 -10.73 0.15
N LEU A 197 7.64 -11.29 1.03
CA LEU A 197 6.50 -10.60 1.63
C LEU A 197 6.94 -9.36 2.43
N THR A 198 7.97 -9.48 3.26
CA THR A 198 8.48 -8.34 4.04
C THR A 198 9.07 -7.24 3.17
N HIS A 199 9.55 -7.59 1.97
CA HIS A 199 10.07 -6.66 0.98
C HIS A 199 8.98 -5.99 0.12
N ASN A 200 7.74 -6.48 0.14
CA ASN A 200 6.65 -6.00 -0.70
C ASN A 200 6.00 -4.73 -0.12
N LEU A 201 6.42 -3.56 -0.61
CA LEU A 201 5.88 -2.26 -0.16
C LEU A 201 4.38 -2.09 -0.46
N ASN A 202 3.89 -2.62 -1.58
CA ASN A 202 2.48 -2.55 -1.94
C ASN A 202 1.61 -3.33 -0.94
N TYR A 203 2.13 -4.43 -0.37
CA TYR A 203 1.40 -5.18 0.65
C TYR A 203 1.18 -4.37 1.93
N TRP A 204 2.20 -3.60 2.37
CA TRP A 204 2.13 -2.85 3.64
C TRP A 204 1.43 -1.49 3.52
N SER A 205 1.50 -0.84 2.35
CA SER A 205 0.96 0.51 2.15
C SER A 205 -0.54 0.65 2.50
N PRO A 206 -1.47 -0.21 2.04
CA PRO A 206 -2.89 -0.07 2.32
C PRO A 206 -3.22 -0.13 3.82
N PHE A 207 -2.62 -1.07 4.55
CA PHE A 207 -2.80 -1.22 5.99
C PHE A 207 -2.30 0.01 6.75
N LEU A 208 -1.14 0.56 6.38
CA LEU A 208 -0.61 1.77 7.02
C LEU A 208 -1.52 2.98 6.77
N ASN A 209 -2.03 3.15 5.55
CA ASN A 209 -2.97 4.24 5.25
C ASN A 209 -4.25 4.12 6.07
N LYS A 210 -4.79 2.91 6.22
CA LYS A 210 -5.96 2.65 7.07
C LYS A 210 -5.71 3.05 8.53
N ILE A 211 -4.55 2.67 9.10
CA ILE A 211 -4.17 3.06 10.47
C ILE A 211 -4.07 4.59 10.61
N ILE A 212 -3.44 5.27 9.64
CA ILE A 212 -3.33 6.72 9.66
C ILE A 212 -4.72 7.37 9.65
N GLU A 213 -5.59 6.94 8.74
CA GLU A 213 -6.96 7.45 8.64
C GLU A 213 -7.72 7.23 9.96
N GLU A 214 -7.71 6.00 10.51
CA GLU A 214 -8.38 5.66 11.76
C GLU A 214 -7.90 6.51 12.94
N LYS A 215 -6.58 6.73 13.07
CA LYS A 215 -6.03 7.60 14.13
C LYS A 215 -6.45 9.05 13.97
N LEU A 216 -6.36 9.60 12.76
CA LEU A 216 -6.69 10.99 12.50
C LEU A 216 -8.20 11.27 12.60
N LEU A 217 -9.04 10.25 12.47
CA LEU A 217 -10.48 10.36 12.76
C LEU A 217 -10.81 10.51 14.24
N LEU A 218 -9.86 10.24 15.14
CA LEU A 218 -10.02 10.50 16.57
C LEU A 218 -9.76 11.97 16.92
N ALA A 219 -9.09 12.72 16.03
CA ALA A 219 -8.83 14.15 16.22
C ALA A 219 -10.14 14.93 16.30
N SER A 220 -10.20 15.94 17.17
CA SER A 220 -11.41 16.74 17.32
C SER A 220 -11.66 17.63 16.09
N PRO A 221 -12.93 17.92 15.74
CA PRO A 221 -13.27 18.96 14.77
C PRO A 221 -12.63 20.30 15.14
N THR A 222 -12.24 21.08 14.13
CA THR A 222 -11.82 22.46 14.35
C THR A 222 -13.01 23.28 14.88
N PRO A 223 -12.79 24.23 15.80
CA PRO A 223 -13.86 25.13 16.22
C PRO A 223 -14.46 25.85 15.01
N TYR A 224 -15.79 25.99 14.98
CA TYR A 224 -16.44 26.80 13.94
C TYR A 224 -15.86 28.21 13.94
N LYS A 225 -15.49 28.70 12.76
CA LYS A 225 -14.88 30.04 12.61
C LYS A 225 -15.78 31.17 13.13
N ASN A 226 -17.10 30.98 13.11
CA ASN A 226 -18.09 31.93 13.62
C ASN A 226 -19.44 31.23 13.86
N GLU A 227 -20.35 31.94 14.53
CA GLU A 227 -21.71 31.46 14.85
C GLU A 227 -22.57 31.18 13.60
N LYS A 228 -22.32 31.87 12.47
CA LYS A 228 -23.04 31.62 11.22
C LYS A 228 -22.69 30.24 10.66
N ASP A 229 -21.41 29.86 10.66
CA ASP A 229 -20.96 28.55 10.21
C ASP A 229 -21.54 27.43 11.10
N ARG A 230 -21.58 27.62 12.43
CA ARG A 230 -22.25 26.69 13.36
C ARG A 230 -23.74 26.52 13.06
N ARG A 231 -24.48 27.63 12.88
CA ARG A 231 -25.92 27.59 12.54
C ARG A 231 -26.16 26.91 11.19
N ASN A 232 -25.28 27.14 10.23
CA ASN A 232 -25.32 26.47 8.94
C ASN A 232 -25.14 24.95 9.08
N ALA A 233 -24.15 24.49 9.86
CA ALA A 233 -23.96 23.06 10.14
C ALA A 233 -25.22 22.44 10.75
N VAL A 234 -25.79 23.06 11.79
CA VAL A 234 -27.04 22.61 12.43
C VAL A 234 -28.20 22.55 11.43
N LYS A 235 -28.34 23.55 10.55
CA LYS A 235 -29.39 23.57 9.53
C LYS A 235 -29.21 22.45 8.51
N GLN A 236 -27.98 22.24 8.03
CA GLN A 236 -27.66 21.19 7.07
C GLN A 236 -27.88 19.79 7.67
N ASN A 237 -27.50 19.58 8.93
CA ASN A 237 -27.68 18.29 9.61
C ASN A 237 -29.14 17.87 9.79
N LYS A 238 -30.10 18.80 9.70
CA LYS A 238 -31.54 18.46 9.71
C LYS A 238 -32.04 17.86 8.40
N ILE A 239 -31.32 18.09 7.30
CA ILE A 239 -31.72 17.67 5.95
C ILE A 239 -30.75 16.65 5.34
N MET A 240 -29.64 16.35 6.02
CA MET A 240 -28.71 15.32 5.56
C MET A 240 -29.33 13.93 5.62
N PRO A 241 -28.98 13.03 4.69
CA PRO A 241 -29.36 11.62 4.78
C PRO A 241 -28.88 10.98 6.08
N GLN A 242 -29.55 9.91 6.49
CA GLN A 242 -29.13 9.12 7.64
C GLN A 242 -27.69 8.64 7.46
N GLY A 243 -26.87 8.77 8.51
CA GLY A 243 -25.46 8.36 8.48
C GLY A 243 -24.52 9.39 7.84
N ILE A 244 -24.99 10.59 7.49
CA ILE A 244 -24.14 11.69 7.02
C ILE A 244 -24.40 12.92 7.88
N TYR A 245 -23.33 13.60 8.29
CA TYR A 245 -23.42 14.87 9.00
C TYR A 245 -22.39 15.86 8.47
N MET A 246 -22.75 17.13 8.41
CA MET A 246 -21.86 18.26 8.18
C MET A 246 -21.21 18.70 9.48
N ASP A 247 -19.88 18.84 9.45
CA ASP A 247 -19.12 19.45 10.54
C ASP A 247 -17.92 20.24 10.00
N SER A 248 -17.27 21.02 10.86
CA SER A 248 -15.98 21.61 10.51
C SER A 248 -14.94 20.51 10.31
N PRO A 249 -13.98 20.67 9.38
CA PRO A 249 -12.88 19.71 9.23
C PRO A 249 -12.13 19.50 10.53
N ARG A 250 -11.56 18.31 10.72
CA ARG A 250 -10.76 17.96 11.90
C ARG A 250 -9.49 18.77 12.01
N MET A 251 -9.02 18.94 13.24
CA MET A 251 -7.69 19.50 13.50
C MET A 251 -6.64 18.59 12.87
N GLY A 252 -5.65 19.21 12.23
CA GLY A 252 -4.51 18.47 11.72
C GLY A 252 -3.68 17.99 12.90
N GLU A 253 -3.64 16.68 13.12
CA GLU A 253 -2.92 16.06 14.23
C GLU A 253 -1.84 15.10 13.72
N PHE A 254 -1.06 14.55 14.65
CA PHE A 254 -0.07 13.53 14.34
C PHE A 254 -0.72 12.14 14.42
N ALA A 255 -0.47 11.31 13.41
CA ALA A 255 -0.73 9.88 13.48
C ALA A 255 0.33 9.18 14.34
N TRP A 256 1.55 9.71 14.35
CA TRP A 256 2.60 9.38 15.31
C TRP A 256 3.64 10.51 15.40
N TYR A 257 4.30 10.58 16.55
CA TYR A 257 5.38 11.51 16.85
C TYR A 257 6.49 10.80 17.65
N GLY A 258 7.69 10.70 17.07
CA GLY A 258 8.83 10.03 17.71
C GLY A 258 8.93 8.53 17.42
N GLU A 259 10.08 7.93 17.73
CA GLU A 259 10.35 6.51 17.44
C GLU A 259 9.44 5.55 18.18
N ASP A 260 9.04 5.86 19.42
CA ASP A 260 8.25 4.95 20.24
C ASP A 260 6.81 4.85 19.71
N GLU A 261 6.16 5.96 19.38
CA GLU A 261 4.83 5.94 18.74
C GLU A 261 4.89 5.32 17.34
N ALA A 262 5.92 5.63 16.54
CA ALA A 262 6.12 5.01 15.24
C ALA A 262 6.29 3.48 15.34
N TRP A 263 6.92 3.00 16.41
CA TRP A 263 7.06 1.57 16.67
C TRP A 263 5.73 0.92 17.07
N GLU A 264 4.90 1.58 17.88
CA GLU A 264 3.55 1.10 18.17
C GLU A 264 2.68 1.03 16.90
N VAL A 265 2.77 2.05 16.02
CA VAL A 265 2.13 1.99 14.69
C VAL A 265 2.67 0.83 13.85
N THR A 266 3.96 0.50 13.95
CA THR A 266 4.54 -0.65 13.24
C THR A 266 3.96 -1.98 13.76
N LYS A 267 3.73 -2.11 15.07
CA LYS A 267 3.06 -3.29 15.65
C LYS A 267 1.60 -3.37 15.21
N GLU A 268 0.90 -2.25 15.22
CA GLU A 268 -0.48 -2.15 14.74
C GLU A 268 -0.59 -2.53 13.26
N LEU A 269 0.37 -2.10 12.43
CA LEU A 269 0.49 -2.48 11.02
C LEU A 269 0.57 -3.99 10.83
N VAL A 270 1.45 -4.67 11.59
CA VAL A 270 1.57 -6.14 11.55
C VAL A 270 0.31 -6.82 12.07
N GLY A 271 -0.30 -6.28 13.14
CA GLY A 271 -1.55 -6.77 13.70
C GLY A 271 -2.73 -6.66 12.73
N LEU A 272 -2.85 -5.53 12.03
CA LEU A 272 -3.89 -5.29 11.04
C LEU A 272 -3.69 -6.18 9.81
N ALA A 273 -2.45 -6.32 9.33
CA ALA A 273 -2.12 -7.26 8.27
C ALA A 273 -2.44 -8.72 8.67
N ASN A 274 -2.37 -9.06 9.95
CA ASN A 274 -2.82 -10.37 10.43
C ASN A 274 -4.34 -10.51 10.43
N LYS A 275 -5.05 -9.50 10.96
CA LYS A 275 -6.51 -9.51 11.05
C LYS A 275 -7.19 -9.52 9.67
N ASP A 276 -6.75 -8.64 8.78
CA ASP A 276 -7.39 -8.37 7.49
C ASP A 276 -6.70 -9.13 6.34
N GLY A 277 -5.41 -9.49 6.48
CA GLY A 277 -4.61 -10.16 5.45
C GLY A 277 -4.18 -11.60 5.79
N GLN A 278 -4.60 -12.13 6.94
CA GLN A 278 -4.25 -13.48 7.42
C GLN A 278 -2.73 -13.77 7.48
N LEU A 279 -1.94 -12.74 7.78
CA LEU A 279 -0.49 -12.80 7.82
C LEU A 279 0.08 -13.98 8.63
N SER A 280 -0.47 -14.30 9.80
CA SER A 280 -0.02 -15.46 10.59
C SER A 280 -0.26 -16.77 9.87
N ASN A 281 -1.42 -16.95 9.23
CA ASN A 281 -1.70 -18.14 8.42
C ASN A 281 -0.70 -18.26 7.25
N ILE A 282 -0.37 -17.13 6.59
CA ILE A 282 0.64 -17.08 5.53
C ILE A 282 2.00 -17.53 6.08
N ILE A 283 2.44 -16.94 7.19
CA ILE A 283 3.73 -17.24 7.82
C ILE A 283 3.80 -18.71 8.26
N ASP A 284 2.74 -19.23 8.89
CA ASP A 284 2.70 -20.60 9.39
C ASP A 284 2.69 -21.62 8.25
N ALA A 285 1.97 -21.32 7.17
CA ALA A 285 1.97 -22.12 5.94
C ALA A 285 3.37 -22.17 5.33
N ILE A 286 4.07 -21.04 5.22
CA ILE A 286 5.44 -20.98 4.69
C ILE A 286 6.41 -21.73 5.60
N LYS A 287 6.38 -21.46 6.92
CA LYS A 287 7.27 -22.11 7.90
C LYS A 287 7.12 -23.62 7.91
N SER A 288 5.90 -24.13 7.70
CA SER A 288 5.61 -25.57 7.66
C SER A 288 6.05 -26.26 6.37
N ASN A 289 6.27 -25.50 5.29
CA ASN A 289 6.58 -26.03 3.95
C ASN A 289 7.89 -25.48 3.38
N ARG A 290 8.82 -25.04 4.24
CA ARG A 290 10.14 -24.56 3.80
C ARG A 290 10.88 -25.61 2.99
N VAL A 291 11.69 -25.14 2.03
CA VAL A 291 12.59 -25.95 1.22
C VAL A 291 14.05 -25.55 1.45
N SER A 292 15.00 -26.36 0.98
CA SER A 292 16.43 -26.09 1.18
C SER A 292 16.84 -24.74 0.58
N ASP A 293 16.24 -24.35 -0.54
CA ASP A 293 16.53 -23.12 -1.28
C ASP A 293 16.02 -21.85 -0.57
N ASP A 294 15.23 -21.99 0.49
CA ASP A 294 14.79 -20.86 1.32
C ASP A 294 15.90 -20.33 2.23
N PHE A 295 16.92 -21.15 2.51
CA PHE A 295 17.99 -20.81 3.44
C PHE A 295 19.22 -20.28 2.71
N SER A 296 19.85 -19.25 3.28
CA SER A 296 21.14 -18.81 2.77
C SER A 296 22.25 -19.80 3.16
N GLU A 297 23.46 -19.57 2.65
CA GLU A 297 24.65 -20.35 3.03
C GLU A 297 25.01 -20.19 4.51
N LEU A 298 24.52 -19.12 5.14
CA LEU A 298 24.80 -18.83 6.54
C LEU A 298 24.08 -19.78 7.48
N TRP A 299 24.77 -20.16 8.57
CA TRP A 299 24.14 -20.95 9.63
C TRP A 299 23.00 -20.20 10.31
N SER A 300 21.91 -20.93 10.57
CA SER A 300 20.79 -20.51 11.42
C SER A 300 20.19 -21.73 12.11
N ARG A 301 19.57 -21.51 13.28
CA ARG A 301 18.90 -22.60 14.03
C ARG A 301 17.79 -23.25 13.20
N GLU A 302 17.04 -22.46 12.44
CA GLU A 302 15.95 -22.95 11.61
C GLU A 302 16.45 -23.81 10.45
N LYS A 303 17.61 -23.48 9.86
CA LYS A 303 18.26 -24.32 8.84
C LYS A 303 18.70 -25.65 9.43
N GLU A 304 19.33 -25.62 10.60
CA GLU A 304 19.78 -26.84 11.30
C GLU A 304 18.60 -27.76 11.66
N ASP A 305 17.51 -27.21 12.19
CA ASP A 305 16.30 -27.98 12.52
C ASP A 305 15.61 -28.55 11.27
N PHE A 306 15.62 -27.79 10.16
CA PHE A 306 15.15 -28.27 8.86
C PHE A 306 15.98 -29.44 8.33
N GLU A 307 17.31 -29.30 8.32
CA GLU A 307 18.23 -30.35 7.88
C GLU A 307 18.08 -31.62 8.75
N ARG A 308 17.94 -31.48 10.07
CA ARG A 308 17.66 -32.61 10.98
C ARG A 308 16.38 -33.35 10.62
N LYS A 309 15.30 -32.63 10.26
CA LYS A 309 14.02 -33.22 9.85
C LYS A 309 14.14 -33.97 8.53
N ILE A 310 14.79 -33.37 7.53
CA ILE A 310 14.97 -33.98 6.20
C ILE A 310 15.86 -35.21 6.27
N TYR A 311 17.02 -35.12 6.90
CA TYR A 311 17.98 -36.23 6.97
C TYR A 311 17.58 -37.34 7.96
N SER A 312 16.41 -37.24 8.59
CA SER A 312 15.83 -38.36 9.34
C SER A 312 15.41 -39.48 8.38
N LYS A 313 15.82 -40.73 8.68
CA LYS A 313 15.72 -41.92 7.80
C LYS A 313 14.30 -42.30 7.29
N ARG A 314 13.25 -41.52 7.58
CA ARG A 314 11.84 -41.85 7.26
C ARG A 314 11.01 -40.69 6.68
N SER A 315 11.61 -39.54 6.37
CA SER A 315 10.84 -38.41 5.83
C SER A 315 10.43 -38.65 4.37
N LYS A 316 9.13 -38.74 4.09
CA LYS A 316 8.59 -38.68 2.71
C LYS A 316 8.27 -37.22 2.43
N ILE A 317 8.92 -36.62 1.44
CA ILE A 317 8.65 -35.25 0.99
C ILE A 317 7.26 -35.24 0.33
N LYS A 318 6.32 -34.45 0.87
CA LYS A 318 4.99 -34.24 0.32
C LYS A 318 4.86 -32.77 -0.07
N VAL A 319 4.65 -32.50 -1.36
CA VAL A 319 4.34 -31.15 -1.86
C VAL A 319 2.88 -30.86 -1.56
N SER A 320 2.61 -29.76 -0.84
CA SER A 320 1.27 -29.34 -0.44
C SER A 320 1.10 -27.87 -0.84
N PHE A 321 0.09 -27.55 -1.65
CA PHE A 321 -0.29 -26.17 -1.91
C PHE A 321 -1.24 -25.71 -0.81
N VAL A 322 -0.89 -24.63 -0.12
CA VAL A 322 -1.73 -24.01 0.92
C VAL A 322 -2.27 -22.71 0.35
N GLU A 323 -3.60 -22.62 0.24
CA GLU A 323 -4.29 -21.39 -0.12
C GLU A 323 -4.87 -20.73 1.13
N ILE A 324 -4.94 -19.41 1.10
CA ILE A 324 -5.45 -18.57 2.17
C ILE A 324 -6.59 -17.77 1.56
N ASP A 325 -7.81 -18.14 1.91
CA ASP A 325 -9.03 -17.51 1.43
C ASP A 325 -9.13 -16.07 1.97
N ASN A 326 -9.74 -15.14 1.21
CA ASN A 326 -10.01 -13.75 1.62
C ASN A 326 -8.78 -12.82 1.80
N ALA A 327 -7.71 -12.98 1.02
CA ALA A 327 -6.65 -11.96 0.96
C ALA A 327 -7.08 -10.76 0.09
N ILE A 328 -6.89 -9.53 0.59
CA ILE A 328 -7.14 -8.29 -0.17
C ILE A 328 -6.18 -8.25 -1.36
N PRO A 329 -6.66 -8.05 -2.60
CA PRO A 329 -5.78 -7.90 -3.76
C PRO A 329 -4.88 -6.67 -3.57
N VAL A 330 -3.58 -6.86 -3.81
CA VAL A 330 -2.56 -5.82 -3.63
C VAL A 330 -2.24 -5.22 -4.99
N HIS A 331 -2.76 -4.03 -5.25
CA HIS A 331 -2.45 -3.30 -6.47
C HIS A 331 -1.29 -2.33 -6.28
N GLY A 332 -0.42 -2.27 -7.28
CA GLY A 332 0.67 -1.32 -7.37
C GLY A 332 0.66 -0.55 -8.69
N PRO A 333 1.49 0.49 -8.83
CA PRO A 333 1.60 1.28 -10.05
C PRO A 333 2.14 0.50 -11.26
N THR A 334 2.62 -0.73 -11.03
CA THR A 334 3.12 -1.68 -12.03
C THR A 334 2.29 -2.96 -12.08
N SER A 335 1.13 -2.99 -11.40
CA SER A 335 0.20 -4.12 -11.50
C SER A 335 -0.16 -4.37 -12.95
N GLU A 336 -0.19 -5.65 -13.30
CA GLU A 336 -0.33 -6.08 -14.69
C GLU A 336 -1.79 -5.89 -15.11
N VAL A 337 -2.02 -4.86 -15.93
CA VAL A 337 -3.31 -4.61 -16.57
C VAL A 337 -3.23 -5.12 -18.01
N HIS A 338 -4.15 -6.00 -18.38
CA HIS A 338 -4.27 -6.51 -19.75
C HIS A 338 -5.72 -6.43 -20.19
N GLU A 339 -6.00 -5.68 -21.26
CA GLU A 339 -7.36 -5.51 -21.81
C GLU A 339 -8.40 -5.16 -20.72
N ASP A 340 -8.11 -4.12 -19.93
CA ASP A 340 -8.93 -3.60 -18.83
C ASP A 340 -9.11 -4.55 -17.62
N LEU A 341 -8.37 -5.67 -17.59
CA LEU A 341 -8.38 -6.63 -16.49
C LEU A 341 -7.11 -6.52 -15.65
N ILE A 342 -7.28 -6.31 -14.35
CA ILE A 342 -6.20 -6.37 -13.37
C ILE A 342 -5.95 -7.85 -13.03
N TRP A 343 -4.74 -8.33 -13.29
CA TRP A 343 -4.40 -9.75 -13.12
C TRP A 343 -4.59 -10.25 -11.69
N GLU A 344 -4.25 -9.42 -10.70
CA GLU A 344 -4.40 -9.75 -9.28
C GLU A 344 -5.87 -10.03 -8.92
N ASP A 345 -6.81 -9.25 -9.46
CA ASP A 345 -8.26 -9.44 -9.25
C ASP A 345 -8.79 -10.68 -9.97
N PHE A 346 -8.33 -10.90 -11.20
CA PHE A 346 -8.70 -12.10 -11.94
C PHE A 346 -8.22 -13.36 -11.23
N ILE A 347 -6.97 -13.38 -10.75
CA ILE A 347 -6.42 -14.49 -9.98
C ILE A 347 -7.24 -14.71 -8.70
N ALA A 348 -7.64 -13.65 -7.99
CA ALA A 348 -8.43 -13.77 -6.77
C ALA A 348 -9.75 -14.53 -6.97
N LEU A 349 -10.36 -14.44 -8.16
CA LEU A 349 -11.63 -15.12 -8.51
C LEU A 349 -11.49 -16.59 -8.91
N LEU A 350 -10.26 -17.05 -9.14
CA LEU A 350 -9.99 -18.43 -9.53
C LEU A 350 -9.95 -19.33 -8.29
N ASN A 351 -10.44 -20.57 -8.43
CA ASN A 351 -10.27 -21.58 -7.39
C ASN A 351 -8.82 -22.14 -7.40
N PRO A 352 -8.37 -22.90 -6.36
CA PRO A 352 -6.98 -23.34 -6.26
C PRO A 352 -6.46 -24.06 -7.50
N LYS A 353 -7.30 -24.93 -8.08
CA LYS A 353 -6.95 -25.70 -9.28
C LYS A 353 -6.80 -24.79 -10.51
N GLU A 354 -7.68 -23.81 -10.66
CA GLU A 354 -7.64 -22.85 -11.75
C GLU A 354 -6.40 -21.95 -11.66
N LYS A 355 -6.07 -21.46 -10.45
CA LYS A 355 -4.86 -20.66 -10.19
C LYS A 355 -3.59 -21.40 -10.59
N GLN A 356 -3.45 -22.66 -10.19
CA GLN A 356 -2.30 -23.50 -10.54
C GLN A 356 -2.11 -23.63 -12.06
N ILE A 357 -3.20 -23.84 -12.79
CA ILE A 357 -3.17 -23.93 -14.25
C ILE A 357 -2.71 -22.60 -14.87
N VAL A 358 -3.22 -21.48 -14.36
CA VAL A 358 -2.84 -20.14 -14.83
C VAL A 358 -1.36 -19.83 -14.51
N ILE A 359 -0.85 -20.25 -13.36
CA ILE A 359 0.58 -20.14 -13.02
C ILE A 359 1.44 -20.98 -13.98
N CYS A 360 1.03 -22.22 -14.30
CA CYS A 360 1.72 -23.04 -15.30
C CYS A 360 1.78 -22.34 -16.67
N LEU A 361 0.67 -21.75 -17.12
CA LEU A 361 0.60 -20.98 -18.37
C LEU A 361 1.52 -19.77 -18.35
N LYS A 362 1.54 -19.00 -17.24
CA LYS A 362 2.42 -17.83 -17.08
C LYS A 362 3.90 -18.21 -17.12
N ASN A 363 4.24 -19.38 -16.61
CA ASN A 363 5.58 -19.93 -16.65
C ASN A 363 5.93 -20.60 -18.01
N GLY A 364 5.10 -20.43 -19.03
CA GLY A 364 5.34 -20.92 -20.39
C GLY A 364 4.95 -22.39 -20.65
N ILE A 365 4.34 -23.06 -19.67
CA ILE A 365 3.84 -24.44 -19.83
C ILE A 365 2.45 -24.36 -20.46
N THR A 366 2.39 -24.43 -21.80
CA THR A 366 1.17 -24.16 -22.57
C THR A 366 0.40 -25.41 -23.00
N LYS A 367 1.02 -26.60 -22.97
CA LYS A 367 0.37 -27.85 -23.36
C LYS A 367 -0.43 -28.44 -22.21
N LEU A 368 -1.70 -28.78 -22.46
CA LEU A 368 -2.60 -29.34 -21.45
C LEU A 368 -2.11 -30.67 -20.85
N SER A 369 -1.41 -31.48 -21.64
CA SER A 369 -0.74 -32.71 -21.18
C SER A 369 0.33 -32.41 -20.15
N ASP A 370 1.14 -31.39 -20.41
CA ASP A 370 2.33 -31.04 -19.63
C ASP A 370 1.89 -30.39 -18.31
N ILE A 371 0.85 -29.54 -18.37
CA ILE A 371 0.18 -29.01 -17.16
C ILE A 371 -0.42 -30.15 -16.34
N GLY A 372 -1.10 -31.11 -16.99
CA GLY A 372 -1.68 -32.27 -16.34
C GLY A 372 -0.62 -33.11 -15.62
N GLN A 373 0.50 -33.38 -16.28
CA GLN A 373 1.63 -34.11 -15.71
C GLN A 373 2.30 -33.33 -14.57
N TYR A 374 2.52 -32.02 -14.75
CA TYR A 374 3.13 -31.14 -13.75
C TYR A 374 2.30 -31.04 -12.47
N LEU A 375 0.96 -31.05 -12.61
CA LEU A 375 0.02 -31.00 -11.49
C LEU A 375 -0.40 -32.39 -10.97
N GLY A 376 0.20 -33.48 -11.49
CA GLY A 376 -0.02 -34.85 -11.01
C GLY A 376 -1.34 -35.50 -11.42
N TYR A 377 -2.00 -35.03 -12.49
CA TYR A 377 -3.22 -35.63 -13.01
C TYR A 377 -2.93 -36.79 -13.97
N ALA A 378 -3.75 -37.84 -13.89
CA ALA A 378 -3.66 -39.00 -14.77
C ALA A 378 -3.99 -38.72 -16.25
N ASN A 379 -4.72 -37.65 -16.54
CA ASN A 379 -5.04 -37.20 -17.89
C ASN A 379 -5.34 -35.68 -17.93
N HIS A 380 -5.44 -35.11 -19.13
CA HIS A 380 -5.62 -33.67 -19.34
C HIS A 380 -7.09 -33.20 -19.27
N SER A 381 -8.06 -34.10 -19.11
CA SER A 381 -9.49 -33.74 -19.08
C SER A 381 -9.86 -32.79 -17.93
N PRO A 382 -9.37 -33.01 -16.67
CA PRO A 382 -9.54 -32.06 -15.58
C PRO A 382 -8.97 -30.67 -15.88
N ILE A 383 -7.88 -30.57 -16.64
CA ILE A 383 -7.24 -29.30 -17.02
C ILE A 383 -8.07 -28.58 -18.07
N SER A 384 -8.55 -29.31 -19.09
CA SER A 384 -9.42 -28.77 -20.14
C SER A 384 -10.72 -28.17 -19.56
N LYS A 385 -11.38 -28.89 -18.63
CA LYS A 385 -12.59 -28.38 -17.95
C LYS A 385 -12.31 -27.11 -17.14
N ALA A 386 -11.19 -27.08 -16.41
CA ALA A 386 -10.78 -25.91 -15.64
C ALA A 386 -10.44 -24.72 -16.55
N MET A 387 -9.76 -24.95 -17.68
CA MET A 387 -9.49 -23.91 -18.68
C MET A 387 -10.75 -23.27 -19.26
N THR A 388 -11.80 -24.07 -19.49
CA THR A 388 -13.10 -23.54 -19.92
C THR A 388 -13.73 -22.67 -18.84
N ALA A 389 -13.65 -23.07 -17.57
CA ALA A 389 -14.14 -22.28 -16.45
C ALA A 389 -13.35 -20.96 -16.27
N ILE A 390 -12.02 -21.02 -16.34
CA ILE A 390 -11.12 -19.84 -16.31
C ILE A 390 -11.52 -18.84 -17.41
N ARG A 391 -11.66 -19.31 -18.67
CA ARG A 391 -12.07 -18.46 -19.79
C ARG A 391 -13.44 -17.84 -19.61
N LYS A 392 -14.39 -18.58 -19.01
CA LYS A 392 -15.73 -18.06 -18.72
C LYS A 392 -15.67 -16.95 -17.67
N LYS A 393 -14.89 -17.12 -16.61
CA LYS A 393 -14.67 -16.09 -15.57
C LYS A 393 -13.99 -14.84 -16.14
N ALA A 394 -12.95 -15.02 -16.95
CA ALA A 394 -12.27 -13.91 -17.63
C ALA A 394 -13.23 -13.10 -18.52
N LYS A 395 -14.04 -13.78 -19.34
CA LYS A 395 -15.06 -13.13 -20.17
C LYS A 395 -16.12 -12.39 -19.36
N ALA A 396 -16.54 -12.94 -18.22
CA ALA A 396 -17.50 -12.27 -17.34
C ALA A 396 -16.91 -10.99 -16.74
N LEU A 397 -15.60 -11.00 -16.45
CA LEU A 397 -14.90 -9.85 -15.88
C LEU A 397 -14.65 -8.73 -16.89
N ILE A 398 -14.33 -9.08 -18.13
CA ILE A 398 -14.07 -8.12 -19.22
C ILE A 398 -15.37 -7.49 -19.76
N ASN A 399 -16.52 -8.16 -19.56
CA ASN A 399 -17.83 -7.67 -19.99
C ASN A 399 -18.63 -6.94 -18.89
N LEU A 400 -18.04 -6.77 -17.70
CA LEU A 400 -18.53 -5.89 -16.62
C LEU A 400 -17.99 -4.49 -16.87
#